data_AF-A0A6M0K3R2-F1
#
_entry.id   AF-A0A6M0K3R2-F1
#
_cell.length_a   1.000
_cell.length_b   1.000
_cell.length_c   1.000
_cell.angle_alpha   90.00
_cell.angle_beta   90.00
_cell.angle_gamma   90.00
#
_symmetry.space_group_name_H-M   'P 1'
#
loop_
_entity.id
_entity.type
_entity.pdbx_description
1 polymer ?
#
loop_
_entity_poly.entity_id
_entity_poly.type
_entity_poly.pdbx_seq_one_letter_code
_entity_poly.pdbx_strand_id
1 'polypeptide(L)'
;MKFKNPETGAVEEIPALAPLWVLLFGFFYFAFKGIWNHVLGGVLFAIVTAGLSWLIYPFFAYDILRKHYLERGWTEVAEEA
;
A
#
# COMPACT_ATOMS: atom_id res chain seq x y z
N MET A 1 2.66 -9.18 -7.03
CA MET A 1 3.81 -9.59 -6.18
C MET A 1 3.28 -10.13 -4.88
N LYS A 2 3.89 -11.18 -4.31
CA LYS A 2 3.39 -11.87 -3.12
C LYS A 2 4.38 -11.73 -1.97
N PHE A 3 3.88 -11.52 -0.77
CA PHE A 3 4.66 -11.43 0.45
C PHE A 3 4.18 -12.51 1.40
N LYS A 4 5.13 -13.23 2.01
CA LYS A 4 4.84 -14.25 3.02
C LYS A 4 5.32 -13.80 4.38
N ASN A 5 4.46 -13.92 5.38
CA ASN A 5 4.82 -13.77 6.77
C ASN A 5 5.61 -15.01 7.21
N PRO A 6 6.88 -14.89 7.64
CA PRO A 6 7.69 -16.03 8.06
C PRO A 6 7.22 -16.66 9.38
N GLU A 7 6.53 -15.90 10.24
CA GLU A 7 6.09 -16.36 11.56
C GLU A 7 4.76 -17.12 11.50
N THR A 8 3.81 -16.63 10.70
CA THR A 8 2.46 -17.21 10.60
C THR A 8 2.22 -18.02 9.33
N GLY A 9 3.08 -17.89 8.33
CA GLY A 9 2.91 -18.49 7.01
C GLY A 9 1.86 -17.82 6.13
N ALA A 10 1.21 -16.74 6.58
CA ALA A 10 0.22 -16.00 5.80
C ALA A 10 0.84 -15.40 4.52
N VAL A 11 0.10 -15.44 3.41
CA VAL A 11 0.54 -14.88 2.13
C VAL A 11 -0.40 -13.75 1.73
N GLU A 12 0.17 -12.59 1.46
CA GLU A 12 -0.53 -11.42 0.95
C GLU A 12 -0.08 -11.12 -0.46
N GLU A 13 -1.04 -10.83 -1.33
CA GLU A 13 -0.77 -10.37 -2.68
C GLU A 13 -0.92 -8.85 -2.77
N ILE A 14 0.07 -8.22 -3.39
CA ILE A 14 -0.05 -6.86 -3.93
C ILE A 14 -0.42 -6.99 -5.41
N PRO A 15 -1.65 -6.59 -5.79
CA PRO A 15 -2.13 -6.73 -7.15
C PRO A 15 -1.34 -5.83 -8.11
N ALA A 16 -1.22 -6.26 -9.37
CA ALA A 16 -0.64 -5.46 -10.46
C ALA A 16 -1.42 -4.15 -10.74
N LEU A 17 -2.64 -4.05 -10.23
CA LEU A 17 -3.47 -2.84 -10.33
C LEU A 17 -3.50 -2.03 -9.03
N ALA A 18 -2.58 -2.27 -8.09
CA ALA A 18 -2.50 -1.50 -6.84
C ALA A 18 -2.48 0.03 -7.04
N PRO A 19 -1.74 0.60 -8.01
CA PRO A 19 -1.82 2.04 -8.31
C PRO A 19 -3.22 2.51 -8.70
N LEU A 20 -3.95 1.71 -9.50
CA LEU A 20 -5.33 2.02 -9.89
C LEU A 20 -6.26 1.99 -8.67
N TRP A 21 -6.11 1.01 -7.79
CA TRP A 21 -6.89 0.93 -6.55
C TRP A 21 -6.60 2.10 -5.61
N VAL A 22 -5.35 2.55 -5.53
CA VAL A 22 -4.97 3.77 -4.81
C VAL A 22 -5.54 5.02 -5.50
N LEU A 23 -5.65 5.07 -6.82
CA LEU A 23 -6.29 6.21 -7.50
C LEU A 23 -7.82 6.24 -7.26
N LEU A 24 -8.48 5.09 -7.14
CA LEU A 24 -9.93 5.02 -6.95
C LEU A 24 -10.35 5.18 -5.48
N PHE A 25 -9.57 4.64 -4.54
CA PHE A 25 -9.91 4.58 -3.13
C PHE A 25 -8.92 5.29 -2.19
N GLY A 26 -7.71 5.63 -2.68
CA GLY A 26 -6.70 6.42 -1.99
C GLY A 26 -6.45 6.00 -0.55
N PHE A 27 -6.67 6.89 0.41
CA PHE A 27 -6.38 6.58 1.81
C PHE A 27 -7.27 5.44 2.37
N PHE A 28 -8.46 5.18 1.80
CA PHE A 28 -9.26 4.03 2.20
C PHE A 28 -8.60 2.69 1.82
N TYR A 29 -7.90 2.64 0.67
CA TYR A 29 -7.13 1.46 0.28
C TYR A 29 -5.99 1.19 1.26
N PHE A 30 -5.27 2.25 1.67
CA PHE A 30 -4.22 2.12 2.68
C PHE A 30 -4.77 1.72 4.05
N ALA A 31 -5.94 2.21 4.45
CA ALA A 31 -6.60 1.80 5.69
C ALA A 31 -6.96 0.30 5.65
N PHE A 32 -7.49 -0.18 4.52
CA PHE A 32 -7.79 -1.60 4.32
C PHE A 32 -6.54 -2.48 4.44
N LYS A 33 -5.40 -2.05 3.89
CA LYS A 33 -4.11 -2.76 4.04
C LYS A 33 -3.42 -2.52 5.40
N GLY A 34 -4.00 -1.70 6.29
CA GLY A 34 -3.45 -1.40 7.62
C GLY A 34 -2.28 -0.41 7.64
N ILE A 35 -2.11 0.39 6.59
CA ILE A 35 -1.00 1.34 6.41
C ILE A 35 -1.39 2.73 6.96
N TRP A 36 -1.57 2.83 8.28
CA TRP A 36 -2.15 4.01 8.93
C TRP A 36 -1.35 5.31 8.80
N ASN A 37 -0.02 5.24 8.68
CA ASN A 37 0.81 6.43 8.52
C ASN A 37 0.43 7.22 7.24
N HIS A 38 0.16 6.52 6.15
CA HIS A 38 -0.28 7.14 4.89
C HIS A 38 -1.76 7.51 4.90
N VAL A 39 -2.57 6.89 5.76
CA VAL A 39 -3.97 7.30 5.98
C VAL A 39 -4.01 8.68 6.66
N LEU A 40 -3.34 8.81 7.80
CA LEU A 40 -3.34 10.07 8.58
C LEU A 40 -2.68 11.21 7.80
N GLY A 41 -1.51 10.94 7.19
CA GLY A 41 -0.84 11.91 6.33
C GLY A 41 -1.68 12.26 5.10
N GLY A 42 -2.28 11.26 4.44
CA GLY A 42 -3.10 11.46 3.25
C GLY A 42 -4.35 12.31 3.50
N VAL A 43 -5.02 12.11 4.64
CA VAL A 43 -6.16 12.94 5.06
C VAL A 43 -5.71 14.38 5.33
N LEU A 44 -4.61 14.58 6.05
CA LEU A 44 -4.07 15.91 6.32
C LEU A 44 -3.72 16.66 5.02
N PHE A 45 -2.99 15.99 4.12
CA PHE A 45 -2.64 16.58 2.83
C PHE A 45 -3.87 16.82 1.93
N ALA A 46 -4.86 15.94 1.96
CA ALA A 46 -6.11 16.14 1.23
C ALA A 46 -6.84 17.40 1.70
N ILE A 47 -6.85 17.70 3.00
CA ILE A 47 -7.45 18.93 3.53
C ILE A 47 -6.68 20.17 3.01
N VAL A 48 -5.35 20.16 3.11
CA VAL A 48 -4.49 21.31 2.72
C VAL A 48 -4.49 21.55 1.22
N THR A 49 -4.59 20.48 0.42
CA THR A 49 -4.51 20.55 -1.06
C THR A 49 -5.88 20.46 -1.74
N ALA A 50 -6.97 20.53 -0.99
CA ALA A 50 -8.34 20.31 -1.49
C ALA A 50 -8.49 19.00 -2.29
N GLY A 51 -7.81 17.94 -1.82
CA GLY A 51 -7.84 16.60 -2.41
C GLY A 51 -6.81 16.36 -3.52
N LEU A 52 -6.04 17.36 -3.96
CA LEU A 52 -5.09 17.19 -5.07
C LEU A 52 -3.91 16.27 -4.74
N SER A 53 -3.48 16.20 -3.47
CA SER A 53 -2.42 15.29 -3.03
C SER A 53 -2.71 13.83 -3.32
N TRP A 54 -4.00 13.48 -3.43
CA TRP A 54 -4.47 12.14 -3.79
C TRP A 54 -3.87 11.62 -5.10
N LEU A 55 -3.74 12.49 -6.11
CA LEU A 55 -3.31 12.12 -7.46
C LEU A 55 -1.85 11.68 -7.52
N ILE A 56 -1.05 11.99 -6.50
CA ILE A 56 0.37 11.65 -6.42
C ILE A 56 0.59 10.24 -5.84
N TYR A 57 -0.32 9.76 -4.98
CA TYR A 57 -0.15 8.47 -4.30
C TYR A 57 -0.04 7.24 -5.21
N PRO A 58 -0.76 7.13 -6.35
CA PRO A 58 -0.63 5.99 -7.26
C PRO A 58 0.80 5.72 -7.73
N PHE A 59 1.60 6.77 -7.94
CA PHE A 59 3.00 6.66 -8.36
C PHE A 59 3.89 5.99 -7.31
N PHE A 60 3.51 6.08 -6.04
CA PHE A 60 4.23 5.51 -4.91
C PHE A 60 3.55 4.29 -4.30
N ALA A 61 2.41 3.84 -4.85
CA ALA A 61 1.60 2.77 -4.27
C ALA A 61 2.40 1.50 -4.03
N TYR A 62 3.20 1.07 -5.02
CA TYR A 62 4.02 -0.13 -4.91
C TYR A 62 5.09 -0.01 -3.84
N ASP A 63 5.84 1.09 -3.83
CA ASP A 63 6.92 1.29 -2.86
C ASP A 63 6.38 1.34 -1.44
N ILE A 64 5.24 2.01 -1.23
CA ILE A 64 4.56 2.08 0.07
C ILE A 64 4.13 0.69 0.54
N LEU A 65 3.44 -0.08 -0.31
CA LEU A 65 2.96 -1.42 0.04
C LEU A 65 4.13 -2.37 0.30
N ARG A 66 5.13 -2.39 -0.59
CA ARG A 66 6.33 -3.22 -0.46
C ARG A 66 7.07 -2.91 0.83
N LYS A 67 7.33 -1.62 1.10
CA LYS A 67 8.00 -1.17 2.32
C LYS A 67 7.20 -1.57 3.57
N HIS A 68 5.88 -1.43 3.56
CA HIS A 68 5.03 -1.85 4.69
C HIS A 68 5.21 -3.33 5.05
N TYR A 69 5.23 -4.23 4.07
CA TYR A 69 5.42 -5.65 4.34
C TYR A 69 6.85 -5.98 4.76
N LEU A 70 7.85 -5.36 4.13
CA LEU A 70 9.26 -5.54 4.49
C LEU A 70 9.57 -5.06 5.91
N GLU A 71 9.04 -3.91 6.32
CA GLU A 71 9.19 -3.37 7.69
C GLU A 71 8.57 -4.28 8.75
N ARG A 72 7.58 -5.10 8.36
CA ARG A 72 6.96 -6.12 9.21
C ARG A 72 7.72 -7.45 9.19
N GLY A 73 8.85 -7.53 8.51
CA GLY A 73 9.67 -8.74 8.39
C GLY A 73 9.13 -9.76 7.38
N TRP A 74 8.19 -9.39 6.52
CA TRP A 74 7.65 -10.31 5.51
C TRP A 74 8.65 -10.45 4.37
N THR A 75 8.71 -11.64 3.77
CA THR A 75 9.60 -11.93 2.65
C THR A 75 8.85 -11.91 1.33
N GLU A 76 9.41 -11.23 0.33
CA GLU A 76 8.90 -11.28 -1.04
C GLU A 76 9.11 -12.68 -1.60
N VAL A 77 8.03 -13.32 -2.06
CA VAL A 77 8.07 -14.65 -2.66
C VAL A 77 7.86 -14.49 -4.15
N ALA A 78 8.88 -14.84 -4.93
CA ALA A 78 8.75 -14.94 -6.37
C ALA A 78 7.75 -16.06 -6.68
N GLU A 79 6.77 -15.75 -7.52
CA GLU A 79 5.95 -16.79 -8.14
C GLU A 79 6.88 -17.54 -9.09
N GLU A 80 7.29 -18.76 -8.71
CA GLU A 80 7.95 -19.68 -9.64
C GLU A 80 6.97 -19.90 -10.81
N ALA A 81 7.39 -19.44 -12.00
CA ALA A 81 6.61 -19.45 -13.23
C ALA A 81 6.46 -20.86 -13.82
#